data_AF-A0A7X5F6L3-F1
#
_entry.id   AF-A0A7X5F6L3-F1
#
_cell.length_a   1.000
_cell.length_b   1.000
_cell.length_c   1.000
_cell.angle_alpha   90.00
_cell.angle_beta   90.00
_cell.angle_gamma   90.00
#
_symmetry.space_group_name_H-M   'P 1'
#
loop_
_entity.id
_entity.type
_entity.pdbx_description
1 polymer ?
#
loop_
_entity_poly.entity_id
_entity_poly.type
_entity_poly.pdbx_seq_one_letter_code
_entity_poly.pdbx_strand_id
1 'polypeptide(L)' 'MSTKLYVGGIPYSTTEAALGELFAKAGSVTSSSIIIDR' A
#
# COMPACT_ATOMS: atom_id res chain seq x y z
N MET A 1 0.99 -18.23 -6.54
CA MET A 1 1.54 -17.79 -5.24
C MET A 1 1.07 -16.38 -5.00
N SER A 2 0.38 -16.12 -3.90
CA SER A 2 -0.25 -14.82 -3.64
C SER A 2 0.66 -14.01 -2.70
N THR A 3 1.36 -13.01 -3.23
CA THR A 3 2.23 -12.14 -2.44
C THR A 3 1.39 -10.99 -1.86
N LYS A 4 0.87 -11.16 -0.65
CA LYS A 4 0.23 -10.08 0.12
C LYS A 4 1.23 -9.58 1.17
N LEU A 5 1.57 -8.30 1.11
CA LEU A 5 2.33 -7.61 2.15
C LEU A 5 1.37 -6.79 3.02
N TYR A 6 1.52 -6.89 4.33
CA TYR A 6 0.90 -5.98 5.28
C TYR A 6 1.93 -4.95 5.71
N VAL A 7 1.61 -3.67 5.52
CA VAL A 7 2.50 -2.56 5.85
C VAL A 7 1.81 -1.74 6.94
N GLY A 8 2.41 -1.69 8.12
CA GLY A 8 1.93 -0.90 9.26
C GLY A 8 2.75 0.39 9.42
N GLY A 9 2.24 1.31 10.25
CA GLY A 9 2.95 2.57 10.55
C GLY A 9 2.89 3.61 9.43
N ILE A 10 1.89 3.50 8.54
CA ILE A 10 1.71 4.45 7.45
C ILE A 10 0.99 5.70 7.97
N PRO A 11 1.45 6.92 7.62
CA PRO A 11 0.76 8.14 7.98
C PRO A 11 -0.69 8.14 7.48
N TYR A 12 -1.63 8.68 8.27
CA TYR A 12 -3.02 8.86 7.86
C TYR A 12 -3.20 9.79 6.64
N SER A 13 -2.19 10.61 6.33
CA SER A 13 -2.17 11.44 5.11
C SER A 13 -1.78 10.66 3.85
N THR A 14 -1.28 9.42 3.98
CA THR A 14 -0.92 8.59 2.83
C THR A 14 -2.16 7.95 2.21
N THR A 15 -2.29 8.06 0.90
CA THR A 15 -3.40 7.48 0.14
C THR A 15 -3.01 6.15 -0.51
N GLU A 16 -3.99 5.31 -0.82
CA GLU A 16 -3.79 4.04 -1.51
C GLU A 16 -3.02 4.22 -2.84
N ALA A 17 -3.31 5.31 -3.56
CA ALA A 17 -2.62 5.66 -4.79
C ALA A 17 -1.12 5.97 -4.55
N ALA A 18 -0.81 6.84 -3.59
CA ALA A 18 0.58 7.18 -3.27
C ALA A 18 1.37 5.96 -2.78
N LEU A 19 0.72 5.10 -1.99
CA LEU A 19 1.30 3.83 -1.56
C LEU A 19 1.60 2.93 -2.76
N GLY A 20 0.61 2.73 -3.63
CA GLY A 20 0.77 1.95 -4.85
C GLY A 20 1.91 2.46 -5.74
N GLU A 21 2.01 3.77 -5.96
CA GLU A 21 3.08 4.38 -6.75
C GLU A 21 4.47 4.24 -6.12
N LEU A 22 4.58 4.35 -4.79
CA LEU A 22 5.84 4.13 -4.08
C LEU A 22 6.31 2.68 -4.22
N PHE A 23 5.41 1.72 -4.01
CA PHE A 23 5.73 0.30 -4.15
C PHE A 23 5.88 -0.13 -5.61
N ALA A 24 5.26 0.58 -6.57
CA ALA A 24 5.42 0.35 -8.00
C ALA A 24 6.87 0.54 -8.47
N LYS A 25 7.65 1.39 -7.78
CA LYS A 25 9.09 1.55 -8.04
C LYS A 25 9.91 0.34 -7.61
N ALA A 26 9.44 -0.40 -6.61
CA ALA A 26 10.11 -1.60 -6.10
C ALA A 26 9.65 -2.89 -6.81
N GLY A 27 8.44 -2.90 -7.37
CA GLY A 27 7.91 -4.06 -8.10
C GLY A 27 6.48 -3.84 -8.61
N SER A 28 5.87 -4.88 -9.16
CA SER A 28 4.49 -4.78 -9.68
C SER A 28 3.48 -4.87 -8.54
N VAL A 29 2.70 -3.80 -8.32
CA VAL A 29 1.62 -3.74 -7.33
C VAL A 29 0.30 -4.05 -8.02
N THR A 30 -0.34 -5.17 -7.64
CA THR A 30 -1.63 -5.57 -8.22
C THR A 30 -2.81 -4.92 -7.50
N SER A 31 -2.69 -4.68 -6.20
CA SER A 31 -3.74 -4.08 -5.38
C SER A 31 -3.11 -3.47 -4.12
N SER A 32 -3.54 -2.27 -3.76
CA SER A 32 -3.09 -1.52 -2.59
C SER A 32 -4.32 -1.04 -1.84
N SER A 33 -4.50 -1.50 -0.60
CA SER A 33 -5.55 -0.97 0.28
C SER A 33 -5.01 -0.54 1.64
N ILE A 34 -5.47 0.62 2.10
CA ILE A 34 -5.12 1.19 3.39
C ILE A 34 -6.34 1.03 4.28
N ILE A 35 -6.21 0.19 5.31
CA ILE A 35 -7.23 0.03 6.33
C ILE A 35 -6.92 1.02 7.45
N ILE A 36 -7.80 2.01 7.59
CA ILE A 36 -7.75 3.03 8.64
C ILE A 36 -9.12 3.02 9.32
N ASP A 37 -9.11 2.81 10.63
CA ASP A 37 -10.29 2.94 11.48
C ASP A 37 -10.69 4.43 11.51
N ARG A 38 -11.92 4.74 11.11
CA ARG A 38 -12.46 6.11 11.03
C ARG A 38 -13.36 6.41 12.21
#